data_AF-A0A2V8G9C5-F1
#
_entry.id   AF-A0A2V8G9C5-F1
#
_cell.length_a   1.000
_cell.length_b   1.000
_cell.length_c   1.000
_cell.angle_alpha   90.00
_cell.angle_beta   90.00
_cell.angle_gamma   90.00
#
_symmetry.space_group_name_H-M   'P 1'
#
loop_
_entity.id
_entity.type
_entity.pdbx_description
1 polymer ?
#
loop_
_entity_poly.entity_id
_entity_poly.type
_entity_poly.pdbx_seq_one_letter_code
_entity_poly.pdbx_strand_id
1 'polypeptide(L)'
;MIPGDGIGVDVTAEAVKVVRAVGEVFGRQFDLEMLPYGADYYLQTGISLPPNGYAMVRDDFDAIYIGALGDPRIPDMRHARDILLGIRFELDLYVNHRPI
;
A
#
# COMPACT_ATOMS: atom_id res chain seq x y z
N MET A 1 -1.96 -5.19 -1.70
CA MET A 1 -1.03 -4.23 -2.35
C MET A 1 -1.69 -2.86 -2.44
N ILE A 2 -0.96 -1.80 -2.10
CA ILE A 2 -1.41 -0.40 -2.20
C ILE A 2 -0.42 0.33 -3.11
N PRO A 3 -0.68 0.42 -4.44
CA PRO A 3 0.23 1.11 -5.37
C PRO A 3 0.44 2.59 -5.02
N GLY A 4 -0.62 3.23 -4.53
CA GLY A 4 -0.64 4.63 -4.12
C GLY A 4 -0.61 5.58 -5.32
N ASP A 5 0.31 6.56 -5.28
CA ASP A 5 0.27 7.77 -6.08
C ASP A 5 1.48 7.92 -7.00
N GLY A 6 1.29 8.63 -8.11
CA GLY A 6 2.36 8.97 -9.06
C GLY A 6 3.16 7.74 -9.50
N ILE A 7 4.49 7.83 -9.39
CA ILE A 7 5.39 6.73 -9.81
C ILE A 7 5.18 5.44 -9.00
N GLY A 8 4.50 5.49 -7.85
CA GLY A 8 4.15 4.31 -7.06
C GLY A 8 3.38 3.29 -7.88
N VAL A 9 2.48 3.76 -8.76
CA VAL A 9 1.69 2.90 -9.66
C VAL A 9 2.60 2.17 -10.65
N ASP A 10 3.48 2.90 -11.33
CA ASP A 10 4.35 2.33 -12.37
C ASP A 10 5.37 1.34 -11.78
N VAL A 11 6.05 1.71 -10.69
CA VAL A 11 7.12 0.86 -10.11
C VAL A 11 6.57 -0.39 -9.43
N THR A 12 5.39 -0.31 -8.81
CA THR A 12 4.77 -1.48 -8.19
C THR A 12 4.26 -2.47 -9.23
N ALA A 13 3.79 -2.00 -10.40
CA ALA A 13 3.41 -2.86 -11.51
C ALA A 13 4.60 -3.72 -12.00
N GLU A 14 5.80 -3.15 -12.09
CA GLU A 14 7.01 -3.89 -12.45
C GLU A 14 7.44 -4.86 -11.34
N ALA A 15 7.34 -4.45 -10.08
CA ALA A 15 7.64 -5.34 -8.95
C ALA A 15 6.72 -6.58 -8.93
N VAL A 16 5.43 -6.44 -9.28
CA VAL A 16 4.51 -7.58 -9.40
C VAL A 16 5.00 -8.58 -10.44
N LYS A 17 5.54 -8.12 -11.58
CA LYS A 17 6.11 -9.04 -12.59
C LYS A 17 7.24 -9.87 -12.00
N VAL A 18 8.12 -9.23 -11.22
CA VAL A 18 9.24 -9.92 -10.55
C VAL A 18 8.73 -10.90 -9.49
N VAL A 19 7.78 -10.49 -8.63
CA VAL A 19 7.18 -11.37 -7.60
C VAL A 19 6.55 -12.61 -8.24
N ARG A 20 5.83 -12.45 -9.36
CA ARG A 20 5.24 -13.58 -10.10
C ARG A 20 6.31 -14.50 -10.68
N ALA A 21 7.34 -13.95 -11.32
CA ALA A 21 8.46 -14.74 -11.85
C ALA A 21 9.20 -15.52 -10.76
N VAL A 22 9.43 -14.90 -9.60
CA VAL A 22 10.00 -15.59 -8.42
C VAL A 22 9.08 -16.71 -7.94
N GLY A 23 7.77 -16.46 -7.89
CA GLY A 23 6.77 -17.48 -7.55
C GLY A 23 6.85 -18.71 -8.45
N GLU A 24 6.97 -18.52 -9.77
CA GLU A 24 7.14 -19.61 -10.74
C GLU A 24 8.42 -20.42 -10.49
N VAL A 25 9.55 -19.74 -10.26
CA VAL A 25 10.85 -20.39 -10.02
C VAL A 25 10.84 -21.25 -8.76
N PHE A 26 10.21 -20.77 -7.68
CA PHE A 26 10.20 -21.46 -6.39
C PHE A 26 8.94 -22.30 -6.14
N GLY A 27 8.04 -22.41 -7.13
CA GLY A 27 6.78 -23.16 -6.99
C GLY A 27 5.86 -22.58 -5.90
N ARG A 28 5.86 -21.25 -5.72
CA ARG A 28 5.06 -20.54 -4.73
C ARG A 28 4.04 -19.63 -5.41
N GLN A 29 2.79 -19.70 -4.98
CA GLN A 29 1.76 -18.76 -5.39
C GLN A 29 1.71 -17.57 -4.43
N PHE A 30 1.70 -16.36 -4.98
CA PHE A 30 1.42 -15.13 -4.27
C PHE A 30 0.03 -14.66 -4.67
N ASP A 31 -0.89 -14.56 -3.69
CA ASP A 31 -2.16 -13.90 -3.89
C ASP A 31 -1.97 -12.39 -3.68
N LEU A 32 -2.31 -11.60 -4.69
CA LEU A 32 -2.03 -10.18 -4.73
C LEU A 32 -3.34 -9.43 -4.98
N GLU A 33 -3.96 -8.97 -3.91
CA GLU A 33 -5.11 -8.07 -3.99
C GLU A 33 -4.65 -6.63 -4.17
N MET A 34 -5.23 -5.94 -5.16
CA MET A 34 -4.98 -4.51 -5.37
C MET A 34 -6.04 -3.70 -4.64
N LEU A 35 -5.60 -2.96 -3.63
CA LEU A 35 -6.45 -2.04 -2.88
C LEU A 35 -6.40 -0.65 -3.54
N PRO A 36 -7.55 0.06 -3.63
CA PRO A 36 -7.65 1.27 -4.45
C PRO A 36 -7.06 2.52 -3.77
N TYR A 37 -6.50 2.39 -2.57
CA TYR A 37 -6.16 3.54 -1.72
C TYR A 37 -5.01 4.36 -2.31
N GLY A 38 -5.26 5.67 -2.42
CA GLY A 38 -4.40 6.67 -3.03
C GLY A 38 -5.14 8.00 -3.14
N ALA A 39 -4.47 9.01 -3.69
CA ALA A 39 -4.98 10.36 -3.89
C ALA A 39 -6.22 10.37 -4.79
N ASP A 40 -6.22 9.63 -5.90
CA ASP A 40 -7.38 9.60 -6.81
C ASP A 40 -8.63 9.01 -6.13
N TYR A 41 -8.47 7.90 -5.40
CA TYR A 41 -9.57 7.31 -4.63
C TYR A 41 -10.04 8.26 -3.52
N TYR A 42 -9.11 8.90 -2.82
CA TYR A 42 -9.44 9.89 -1.80
C TYR A 42 -10.18 11.10 -2.37
N LEU A 43 -9.75 11.65 -3.51
CA LEU A 43 -10.39 12.79 -4.16
C LEU A 43 -11.79 12.45 -4.67
N GLN A 44 -12.03 11.20 -5.08
CA GLN A 44 -13.34 10.74 -5.55
C GLN A 44 -14.32 10.43 -4.41
N THR A 45 -13.82 9.88 -3.29
CA THR A 45 -14.67 9.29 -2.25
C THR A 45 -14.62 10.01 -0.91
N GLY A 46 -13.58 10.80 -0.65
CA GLY A 46 -13.24 11.34 0.66
C GLY A 46 -12.66 10.31 1.63
N ILE A 47 -12.43 9.07 1.19
CA ILE A 47 -12.00 7.95 2.05
C ILE A 47 -10.52 7.66 1.79
N SER A 48 -9.70 7.68 2.84
CA SER A 48 -8.28 7.29 2.75
C SER A 48 -8.11 5.79 2.98
N LEU A 49 -8.78 5.28 4.01
CA LEU A 49 -8.99 3.87 4.34
C LEU A 49 -10.44 3.70 4.82
N PRO A 50 -11.07 2.54 4.60
CA PRO A 50 -12.40 2.29 5.14
C PRO A 50 -12.36 2.28 6.69
N PRO A 51 -13.49 2.43 7.38
CA PRO A 51 -13.54 2.50 8.84
C PRO A 51 -12.85 1.32 9.56
N ASN A 52 -12.87 0.12 8.96
CA ASN A 52 -12.20 -1.08 9.47
C ASN A 52 -10.86 -1.37 8.76
N GLY A 53 -10.30 -0.41 8.02
CA GLY A 53 -9.18 -0.62 7.10
C GLY A 53 -7.94 -1.19 7.78
N TYR A 54 -7.60 -0.73 8.98
CA TYR A 54 -6.45 -1.26 9.74
C TYR A 54 -6.65 -2.71 10.18
N ALA A 55 -7.84 -3.04 10.70
CA ALA A 55 -8.16 -4.43 11.05
C ALA A 55 -8.18 -5.33 9.81
N MET A 56 -8.79 -4.87 8.72
CA MET A 56 -8.81 -5.57 7.43
C MET A 56 -7.38 -5.88 6.94
N VAL A 57 -6.48 -4.89 6.89
CA VAL A 57 -5.11 -5.15 6.41
C VAL A 57 -4.29 -6.07 7.34
N ARG A 58 -4.65 -6.14 8.63
CA ARG A 58 -4.00 -7.00 9.63
C ARG A 58 -4.50 -8.44 9.57
N ASP A 59 -5.82 -8.58 9.45
CA ASP A 59 -6.52 -9.84 9.68
C ASP A 59 -6.67 -10.63 8.37
N ASP A 60 -6.73 -9.94 7.21
CA ASP A 60 -6.98 -10.57 5.91
C ASP A 60 -5.73 -10.76 5.05
N PHE A 61 -4.57 -10.19 5.44
CA PHE A 61 -3.33 -10.23 4.65
C PHE A 61 -2.10 -10.60 5.47
N ASP A 62 -1.20 -11.38 4.86
CA ASP A 62 0.09 -11.73 5.47
C ASP A 62 1.11 -10.58 5.43
N ALA A 63 0.99 -9.67 4.46
CA ALA A 63 1.93 -8.57 4.25
C ALA A 63 1.30 -7.42 3.46
N ILE A 64 1.84 -6.21 3.67
CA ILE A 64 1.42 -5.01 2.95
C ILE A 64 2.56 -4.54 2.04
N TYR A 65 2.34 -4.61 0.73
CA TYR A 65 3.23 -4.00 -0.26
C TYR A 65 2.68 -2.62 -0.66
N ILE A 66 3.39 -1.55 -0.24
CA ILE A 66 3.02 -0.15 -0.49
C ILE A 66 4.01 0.47 -1.48
N GLY A 67 3.48 1.18 -2.49
CA GLY A 67 4.27 2.02 -3.41
C GLY A 67 4.61 3.39 -2.81
N ALA A 68 4.25 4.45 -3.51
CA ALA A 68 4.47 5.83 -3.08
C ALA A 68 3.14 6.48 -2.69
N LEU A 69 3.14 7.42 -1.75
CA LEU A 69 1.95 8.14 -1.31
C LEU A 69 2.25 9.63 -1.21
N GLY A 70 1.34 10.46 -1.72
CA GLY A 70 1.44 11.91 -1.71
C GLY A 70 1.01 12.51 -3.05
N ASP A 71 0.22 13.57 -2.99
CA ASP A 71 -0.27 14.27 -4.17
C ASP A 71 -0.52 15.77 -3.86
N PRO A 72 0.04 16.71 -4.63
CA PRO A 72 -0.15 18.15 -4.40
C PRO A 72 -1.61 18.64 -4.44
N ARG A 73 -2.52 17.88 -5.05
CA ARG A 73 -3.97 18.18 -5.06
C ARG A 73 -4.60 18.06 -3.66
N ILE A 74 -3.92 17.41 -2.72
CA ILE A 74 -4.34 17.24 -1.32
C ILE A 74 -3.29 17.95 -0.43
N PRO A 75 -3.44 19.26 -0.17
CA PRO A 75 -2.36 20.06 0.43
C PRO A 75 -1.92 19.60 1.83
N ASP A 76 -2.83 19.00 2.61
CA ASP A 76 -2.54 18.51 3.94
C ASP A 76 -2.04 17.05 3.97
N MET A 77 -1.95 16.41 2.79
CA MET A 77 -1.51 15.02 2.61
C MET A 77 -2.23 14.03 3.53
N ARG A 78 -3.49 14.31 3.90
CA ARG A 78 -4.19 13.52 4.91
C ARG A 78 -4.34 12.06 4.51
N HIS A 79 -4.56 11.77 3.23
CA HIS A 79 -4.65 10.39 2.74
C HIS A 79 -3.34 9.63 2.94
N ALA A 80 -2.21 10.23 2.59
CA ALA A 80 -0.89 9.63 2.73
C ALA A 80 -0.56 9.39 4.21
N ARG A 81 -0.92 10.33 5.10
CA ARG A 81 -0.77 10.15 6.55
C ARG A 81 -1.64 9.00 7.07
N ASP A 82 -2.92 9.03 6.75
CA ASP A 82 -3.90 8.08 7.28
C ASP A 82 -3.58 6.65 6.78
N ILE A 83 -3.06 6.50 5.56
CA ILE A 83 -2.56 5.23 5.04
C ILE A 83 -1.21 4.86 5.67
N LEU A 84 -0.12 5.61 5.40
CA LEU A 84 1.24 5.17 5.77
C LEU A 84 1.51 5.25 7.27
N LEU A 85 1.21 6.37 7.91
CA LEU A 85 1.44 6.53 9.35
C LEU A 85 0.37 5.81 10.15
N GLY A 86 -0.89 5.83 9.70
CA GLY A 86 -1.97 5.07 10.33
C GLY A 86 -1.67 3.58 10.37
N ILE A 87 -1.30 2.95 9.23
CA ILE A 87 -0.92 1.53 9.21
C ILE A 87 0.24 1.24 10.16
N ARG A 88 1.24 2.13 10.22
CA ARG A 88 2.38 1.93 11.12
C ARG A 88 1.99 1.95 12.60
N PHE A 89 1.16 2.91 13.00
CA PHE A 89 0.78 3.07 14.40
C PHE A 89 -0.25 2.02 14.84
N GLU A 90 -1.28 1.77 14.02
CA GLU A 90 -2.37 0.86 14.37
C GLU A 90 -1.94 -0.61 14.34
N LEU A 91 -0.88 -0.95 13.60
CA LEU A 91 -0.32 -2.31 13.52
C LEU A 91 1.01 -2.47 14.28
N ASP A 92 1.42 -1.49 15.08
CA ASP A 92 2.67 -1.50 15.84
C ASP A 92 3.92 -1.85 14.99
N LEU A 93 4.01 -1.27 13.79
CA LEU A 93 5.17 -1.43 12.89
C LEU A 93 6.33 -0.53 13.33
N TYR A 94 6.87 -0.78 14.53
CA TYR A 94 7.84 0.08 15.18
C TYR A 94 9.24 0.05 14.55
N VAL A 95 9.64 -1.06 13.89
CA VAL A 95 10.95 -1.18 13.23
C VAL A 95 10.87 -0.64 11.80
N ASN A 96 11.65 0.42 11.52
CA ASN A 96 11.87 0.88 10.15
C ASN A 96 13.29 0.53 9.69
N HIS A 97 13.45 -0.67 9.12
CA HIS A 97 14.73 -1.12 8.57
C HIS A 97 14.96 -0.56 7.15
N ARG A 98 16.13 0.06 6.91
CA ARG A 98 16.56 0.61 5.62
C ARG A 98 18.02 0.23 5.33
N PRO A 99 18.27 -0.87 4.60
CA PRO A 99 19.64 -1.25 4.25
C PRO A 99 20.29 -0.22 3.30
N ILE A 100 21.60 0.00 3.47
CA ILE A 100 22.45 0.87 2.63
C ILE A 100 23.49 -0.01 1.94
#